data_AF-A0A7V1FUN8-F1
#
_entry.id   AF-A0A7V1FUN8-F1
#
_cell.length_a   1.000
_cell.length_b   1.000
_cell.length_c   1.000
_cell.angle_alpha   90.00
_cell.angle_beta   90.00
_cell.angle_gamma   90.00
#
_symmetry.space_group_name_H-M   'P 1'
#
loop_
_entity.id
_entity.type
_entity.pdbx_description
1 polymer ?
#
loop_
_entity_poly.entity_id
_entity_poly.type
_entity_poly.pdbx_seq_one_letter_code
_entity_poly.pdbx_strand_id
1 'polypeptide(L)'
;MRMLAYPDHNYPPEELPVMLVPHTGINAAAGRLFKRPLVAFSAGLAGHALLDLVPHKDISAHKAEGFMVMLMLGLVGSSCGWRSTAFWCAMGGVLPDVEQVLPWTDPAR
;
A
#
# COMPACT_ATOMS: atom_id res chain seq x y z
N MET A 1 11.95 39.16 0.37
CA MET A 1 12.23 37.72 0.21
C MET A 1 11.73 37.04 1.48
N ARG A 2 10.54 36.41 1.45
CA ARG A 2 9.92 35.79 2.63
C ARG A 2 10.35 34.33 2.64
N MET A 3 11.27 33.97 3.54
CA MET A 3 11.58 32.55 3.81
C MET A 3 10.28 31.87 4.24
N LEU A 4 9.84 30.88 3.48
CA LEU A 4 8.79 29.96 3.89
C LEU A 4 9.36 29.15 5.06
N ALA A 5 8.91 29.48 6.27
CA ALA A 5 9.15 28.64 7.43
C ALA A 5 8.46 27.29 7.19
N TYR A 6 9.27 26.24 7.04
CA TYR A 6 8.79 24.87 7.13
C TYR A 6 8.31 24.68 8.58
N PRO A 7 7.07 24.24 8.84
CA PRO A 7 6.64 24.02 10.21
C PRO A 7 7.48 22.89 10.81
N ASP A 8 8.10 23.18 11.95
CA ASP A 8 8.74 22.20 12.84
C ASP A 8 7.71 21.13 13.20
N HIS A 9 7.73 20.02 12.47
CA HIS A 9 7.02 18.83 12.87
C HIS A 9 7.94 17.97 13.73
N ASN A 10 7.78 18.12 15.05
CA ASN A 10 8.19 17.11 16.02
C ASN A 10 7.38 15.82 15.78
N TYR A 11 7.83 14.97 14.86
CA TYR A 11 7.32 13.61 14.74
C TYR A 11 8.21 12.67 15.59
N PRO A 12 7.64 11.75 16.38
CA PRO A 12 8.43 10.71 17.02
C PRO A 12 9.14 9.91 15.91
N PRO A 13 10.45 9.62 16.05
CA PRO A 13 11.29 9.07 14.98
C PRO A 13 10.98 7.60 14.59
N GLU A 14 9.87 7.03 15.06
CA GLU A 14 9.62 5.58 15.06
C GLU A 14 8.50 5.12 14.11
N GLU A 15 7.71 6.04 13.55
CA GLU A 15 6.59 5.68 12.65
C GLU A 15 7.01 5.82 11.18
N LEU A 16 6.85 4.74 10.41
CA LEU A 16 7.02 4.82 8.95
C LEU A 16 5.89 5.67 8.36
N PRO A 17 6.20 6.65 7.48
CA PRO A 17 5.24 7.65 7.06
C PRO A 17 4.11 7.10 6.16
N VAL A 18 4.26 5.90 5.58
CA VAL A 18 3.38 5.39 4.50
C VAL A 18 3.37 3.86 4.48
N MET A 19 2.18 3.23 4.31
CA MET A 19 2.03 1.76 4.27
C MET A 19 1.39 1.16 3.02
N LEU A 20 0.71 1.95 2.19
CA LEU A 20 0.09 1.47 0.94
C LEU A 20 1.09 0.83 -0.05
N VAL A 21 2.25 1.46 -0.23
CA VAL A 21 3.31 0.97 -1.13
C VAL A 21 4.01 -0.27 -0.56
N PRO A 22 4.41 -0.31 0.73
CA PRO A 22 4.87 -1.53 1.39
C PRO A 22 3.89 -2.70 1.29
N HIS A 23 2.59 -2.49 1.51
CA HIS A 23 1.56 -3.52 1.34
C HIS A 23 1.59 -4.14 -0.04
N THR A 24 1.67 -3.31 -1.08
CA THR A 24 1.73 -3.79 -2.47
C THR A 24 3.04 -4.53 -2.75
N GLY A 25 4.18 -3.96 -2.36
CA GLY A 25 5.52 -4.48 -2.68
C GLY A 25 5.86 -5.78 -1.94
N ILE A 26 5.61 -5.83 -0.64
CA ILE A 26 5.90 -7.01 0.20
C ILE A 26 5.00 -8.18 -0.21
N ASN A 27 3.70 -7.92 -0.44
CA ASN A 27 2.80 -8.96 -0.92
C ASN A 27 3.13 -9.41 -2.35
N ALA A 28 3.57 -8.52 -3.24
CA ALA A 28 4.07 -8.93 -4.56
C ALA A 28 5.27 -9.90 -4.47
N ALA A 29 6.20 -9.61 -3.56
CA ALA A 29 7.37 -10.46 -3.32
C ALA A 29 6.98 -11.81 -2.72
N ALA A 30 6.14 -11.80 -1.67
CA ALA A 30 5.62 -13.00 -1.01
C ALA A 30 4.78 -13.86 -1.97
N GLY A 31 4.06 -13.23 -2.91
CA GLY A 31 3.22 -13.88 -3.90
C GLY A 31 3.94 -14.95 -4.74
N ARG A 32 5.25 -14.83 -4.92
CA ARG A 32 6.09 -15.80 -5.64
C ARG A 32 6.22 -17.15 -4.92
N LEU A 33 5.92 -17.21 -3.63
CA LEU A 33 5.96 -18.45 -2.84
C LEU A 33 4.72 -19.34 -3.08
N PHE A 34 3.65 -18.79 -3.67
CA PHE A 34 2.41 -19.51 -3.90
C PHE A 34 2.32 -20.07 -5.32
N LYS A 35 1.56 -21.16 -5.46
CA LYS A 35 1.33 -21.86 -6.74
C LYS A 35 -0.05 -21.57 -7.35
N ARG A 36 -0.98 -20.99 -6.57
CA ARG A 36 -2.37 -20.76 -6.99
C ARG A 36 -2.76 -19.30 -6.75
N PRO A 37 -3.29 -18.58 -7.75
CA PRO A 37 -3.66 -17.17 -7.62
C PRO A 37 -4.61 -16.87 -6.48
N LEU A 38 -5.64 -17.70 -6.27
CA LEU A 38 -6.62 -17.51 -5.20
C LEU A 38 -5.99 -17.63 -3.80
N VAL A 39 -5.05 -18.57 -3.64
CA VAL A 39 -4.31 -18.74 -2.38
C VAL A 39 -3.38 -17.55 -2.17
N ALA A 40 -2.72 -17.08 -3.23
CA ALA A 40 -1.85 -15.92 -3.18
C ALA A 40 -2.63 -14.65 -2.80
N PHE A 41 -3.81 -14.43 -3.39
CA PHE A 41 -4.69 -13.32 -3.04
C PHE A 41 -5.12 -13.36 -1.57
N SER A 42 -5.53 -14.54 -1.08
CA SER A 42 -5.91 -14.71 0.32
C SER A 42 -4.73 -14.48 1.27
N ALA A 43 -3.54 -14.93 0.88
CA ALA A 43 -2.32 -14.65 1.61
C ALA A 43 -1.94 -13.16 1.57
N GLY A 44 -2.26 -12.45 0.48
CA GLY A 44 -2.15 -11.01 0.37
C GLY A 44 -2.98 -10.28 1.41
N LEU A 45 -4.25 -10.66 1.57
CA LEU A 45 -5.14 -10.11 2.60
C LEU A 45 -4.61 -10.36 4.01
N ALA A 46 -4.11 -11.57 4.28
CA ALA A 46 -3.48 -11.87 5.57
C ALA A 46 -2.18 -11.07 5.77
N GLY A 47 -1.38 -10.91 4.71
CA GLY A 47 -0.15 -10.14 4.71
C GLY A 47 -0.39 -8.65 4.96
N HIS A 48 -1.47 -8.08 4.44
CA HIS A 48 -1.94 -6.74 4.78
C HIS A 48 -2.19 -6.62 6.28
N ALA A 49 -3.05 -7.46 6.85
CA ALA A 49 -3.37 -7.42 8.28
C ALA A 49 -2.13 -7.62 9.19
N LEU A 50 -1.13 -8.38 8.73
CA LEU A 50 0.13 -8.55 9.45
C LEU A 50 1.01 -7.31 9.36
N LEU A 51 1.06 -6.66 8.20
CA LEU A 51 1.82 -5.44 8.01
C LEU A 51 1.20 -4.29 8.80
N ASP A 52 -0.13 -4.24 8.94
CA ASP A 52 -0.81 -3.24 9.77
C ASP A 52 -0.38 -3.26 11.24
N LEU A 53 0.17 -4.38 11.73
CA LEU A 53 0.70 -4.48 13.09
C LEU A 53 2.00 -3.66 13.27
N VAL A 54 2.67 -3.28 12.19
CA VAL A 54 3.86 -2.41 12.21
C VAL A 54 3.39 -0.99 12.47
N PRO A 55 3.92 -0.27 13.49
CA PRO A 55 3.55 1.12 13.74
C PRO A 55 3.75 1.98 12.49
N HIS A 56 2.64 2.53 12.01
CA HIS A 56 2.60 3.34 10.80
C HIS A 56 1.52 4.40 10.91
N LYS A 57 1.69 5.46 10.10
CA LYS A 57 0.68 6.50 9.97
C LYS A 57 -0.16 6.25 8.74
N ASP A 58 -1.45 6.06 8.95
CA ASP A 58 -2.43 6.16 7.89
C ASP A 58 -2.61 7.61 7.49
N ILE A 59 -2.21 7.95 6.26
CA ILE A 59 -2.50 9.25 5.71
C ILE A 59 -3.76 9.15 4.86
N SER A 60 -4.92 9.27 5.53
CA SER A 60 -6.23 9.21 4.88
C SER A 60 -6.29 10.17 3.68
N ALA A 61 -6.91 9.72 2.58
CA ALA A 61 -7.18 10.49 1.37
C ALA A 61 -5.96 10.97 0.55
N HIS A 62 -4.79 10.35 0.70
CA HIS A 62 -3.62 10.66 -0.14
C HIS A 62 -3.73 10.04 -1.54
N LYS A 63 -4.38 10.78 -2.46
CA LYS A 63 -4.48 10.42 -3.90
C LYS A 63 -3.13 10.12 -4.55
N ALA A 64 -2.05 10.75 -4.08
CA ALA A 64 -0.69 10.49 -4.54
C ALA A 64 -0.24 9.05 -4.23
N GLU A 65 -0.58 8.52 -3.05
CA GLU A 65 -0.24 7.15 -2.66
C GLU A 65 -1.11 6.13 -3.40
N GLY A 66 -2.40 6.40 -3.55
CA GLY A 66 -3.27 5.59 -4.41
C GLY A 66 -2.73 5.49 -5.83
N PHE A 67 -2.21 6.59 -6.39
CA PHE A 67 -1.54 6.58 -7.70
C PHE A 67 -0.26 5.74 -7.70
N MET A 68 0.57 5.84 -6.65
CA MET A 68 1.79 5.01 -6.52
C MET A 68 1.48 3.52 -6.41
N VAL A 69 0.41 3.14 -5.69
CA VAL A 69 -0.09 1.76 -5.66
C VAL A 69 -0.49 1.29 -7.05
N MET A 70 -1.24 2.10 -7.79
CA MET A 70 -1.65 1.76 -9.16
C MET A 70 -0.45 1.57 -10.08
N LEU A 71 0.56 2.45 -9.97
CA LEU A 71 1.82 2.30 -10.69
C LEU A 71 2.54 1.00 -10.30
N MET A 72 2.62 0.69 -9.01
CA MET A 72 3.28 -0.51 -8.51
C MET A 72 2.57 -1.79 -8.96
N LEU A 73 1.23 -1.85 -8.88
CA LEU A 73 0.44 -2.93 -9.45
C LEU A 73 0.63 -3.06 -10.96
N GLY A 74 0.70 -1.93 -11.67
CA GLY A 74 1.01 -1.91 -13.11
C GLY A 74 2.39 -2.47 -13.43
N LEU A 75 3.41 -2.12 -12.63
CA LEU A 75 4.77 -2.64 -12.74
C LEU A 75 4.81 -4.15 -12.43
N VAL A 76 4.17 -4.59 -11.35
CA VAL A 76 4.10 -6.02 -11.00
C VAL A 76 3.36 -6.81 -12.08
N GLY A 77 2.21 -6.31 -12.55
CA GLY A 77 1.41 -6.94 -13.59
C GLY A 77 2.14 -7.03 -14.93
N SER A 78 2.85 -5.98 -15.34
CA SER A 78 3.64 -5.97 -16.58
C SER A 78 4.92 -6.82 -16.47
N SER A 79 5.57 -6.86 -15.30
CA SER A 79 6.84 -7.57 -15.11
C SER A 79 6.68 -9.05 -14.77
N CYS A 80 5.66 -9.39 -13.99
CA CYS A 80 5.42 -10.76 -13.52
C CYS A 80 4.23 -11.43 -14.23
N GLY A 81 3.40 -10.66 -14.94
CA GLY A 81 2.18 -11.11 -15.60
C GLY A 81 0.93 -10.89 -14.74
N TRP A 82 -0.15 -10.44 -15.38
CA TRP A 82 -1.45 -10.15 -14.75
C TRP A 82 -2.18 -11.36 -14.16
N ARG A 83 -1.75 -12.58 -14.52
CA ARG A 83 -2.28 -13.84 -13.97
C ARG A 83 -1.34 -14.47 -12.95
N SER A 84 -0.22 -13.82 -12.63
CA SER A 84 0.78 -14.35 -11.72
C SER A 84 0.31 -14.31 -10.27
N THR A 85 0.82 -15.24 -9.47
CA THR A 85 0.59 -15.26 -8.03
C THR A 85 1.18 -14.03 -7.33
N ALA A 86 2.28 -13.48 -7.86
CA ALA A 86 2.84 -12.19 -7.42
C ALA A 86 1.82 -11.05 -7.56
N PHE A 87 1.22 -10.90 -8.74
CA PHE A 87 0.21 -9.88 -8.98
C PHE A 87 -1.03 -10.07 -8.10
N TRP A 88 -1.56 -11.30 -8.02
CA TRP A 88 -2.76 -11.55 -7.20
C TRP A 88 -2.52 -11.42 -5.70
N CYS A 89 -1.33 -11.73 -5.20
CA CYS A 89 -0.96 -11.47 -3.81
C CYS A 89 -0.87 -9.97 -3.54
N ALA A 90 -0.22 -9.20 -4.43
CA ALA A 90 -0.16 -7.74 -4.34
C ALA A 90 -1.56 -7.11 -4.34
N MET A 91 -2.44 -7.57 -5.25
CA MET A 91 -3.85 -7.14 -5.31
C MET A 91 -4.59 -7.41 -4.00
N GLY A 92 -4.42 -8.60 -3.41
CA GLY A 92 -5.02 -8.92 -2.11
C GLY A 92 -4.49 -8.04 -0.98
N GLY A 93 -3.19 -7.73 -1.01
CA GLY A 93 -2.53 -6.91 0.00
C GLY A 93 -2.95 -5.44 0.01
N VAL A 94 -3.44 -4.90 -1.11
CA VAL A 94 -3.82 -3.48 -1.22
C VAL A 94 -5.31 -3.25 -1.43
N LEU A 95 -6.09 -4.32 -1.56
CA LEU A 95 -7.55 -4.21 -1.68
C LEU A 95 -8.19 -3.51 -0.46
N PRO A 96 -7.81 -3.79 0.79
CA PRO A 96 -8.37 -3.08 1.95
C PRO A 96 -8.08 -1.57 1.90
N ASP A 97 -6.86 -1.19 1.48
CA ASP A 97 -6.42 0.21 1.34
C ASP A 97 -7.20 1.04 0.32
N VAL A 98 -8.00 0.41 -0.55
CA VAL A 98 -8.85 1.13 -1.52
C VAL A 98 -9.80 2.09 -0.80
N GLU A 99 -10.24 1.78 0.42
CA GLU A 99 -11.09 2.68 1.20
C GLU A 99 -10.39 4.00 1.55
N GLN A 100 -9.07 3.99 1.74
CA GLN A 100 -8.28 5.18 2.07
C GLN A 100 -8.14 6.15 0.89
N VAL A 101 -8.35 5.68 -0.34
CA VAL A 101 -8.24 6.50 -1.56
C VAL A 101 -9.60 7.10 -1.96
N LEU A 102 -10.70 6.62 -1.36
CA LEU A 102 -12.05 7.04 -1.70
C LEU A 102 -12.43 8.39 -1.06
N PRO A 103 -13.20 9.23 -1.76
CA PRO A 103 -13.38 10.64 -1.40
C PRO A 103 -14.20 10.91 -0.12
N TRP A 104 -14.73 9.90 0.56
CA TRP A 104 -15.49 10.06 1.81
C TRP A 104 -14.63 9.86 3.07
N THR A 105 -13.35 9.50 2.94
CA THR A 105 -12.41 9.37 4.05
C THR A 105 -11.57 10.63 4.27
N ASP A 106 -11.86 11.72 3.54
CA ASP A 106 -11.24 13.02 3.72
C ASP A 106 -11.86 13.74 4.95
N PRO A 107 -11.11 13.97 6.04
CA PRO A 107 -11.63 14.63 7.24
C PRO A 107 -11.98 16.11 7.03
N ALA A 108 -11.69 16.68 5.85
CA ALA A 108 -12.05 18.05 5.49
C ALA A 108 -13.48 18.20 4.92
N ARG A 109 -14.32 17.16 4.97
CA ARG A 109 -15.76 17.22 4.67
C ARG A 109 -16.63 17.11 5.91
#